data_AF-A0A3D0URT3-F1
#
_entry.id   AF-A0A3D0URT3-F1
#
_cell.length_a   1.000
_cell.length_b   1.000
_cell.length_c   1.000
_cell.angle_alpha   90.00
_cell.angle_beta   90.00
_cell.angle_gamma   90.00
#
_symmetry.space_group_name_H-M   'P 1'
#
loop_
_entity.id
_entity.type
_entity.pdbx_description
1 polymer ?
#
loop_
_entity_poly.entity_id
_entity_poly.type
_entity_poly.pdbx_seq_one_letter_code
_entity_poly.pdbx_strand_id
1 'polypeptide(L)'
;MFGSRWDTGFYVSIAEEGYQYDGVELPSVAFFPLLPLLMRTLTPLVGDSLLAGVLISNAALLLATILFYKLVTAGWGQQMADRTIWYFLIFPAAFFGSAIYTESLFLLGAIGALYFARRGYWEVAALLGMATAMTRFI
;
A
#
# COMPACT_ATOMS: atom_id res chain seq x y z
N MET A 1 19.46 1.62 -15.81
CA MET A 1 20.14 0.85 -14.75
C MET A 1 20.06 1.68 -13.47
N PHE A 2 19.56 1.14 -12.34
CA PHE A 2 19.24 1.80 -11.04
C PHE A 2 17.75 1.97 -10.64
N GLY A 3 16.85 1.08 -11.09
CA GLY A 3 15.49 0.92 -10.49
C GLY A 3 15.21 -0.46 -9.89
N SER A 4 16.18 -1.38 -9.99
CA SER A 4 16.03 -2.83 -9.86
C SER A 4 16.85 -3.41 -8.71
N ARG A 5 16.63 -2.97 -7.46
CA ARG A 5 17.41 -3.52 -6.32
C ARG A 5 16.72 -4.68 -5.59
N TRP A 6 15.38 -4.70 -5.53
CA TRP A 6 14.56 -5.78 -4.91
C TRP A 6 13.16 -5.82 -5.55
N ASP A 7 12.10 -6.10 -4.79
CA ASP A 7 10.73 -6.32 -5.28
C ASP A 7 10.15 -5.15 -6.08
N THR A 8 10.64 -3.92 -5.87
CA THR A 8 10.30 -2.75 -6.69
C THR A 8 10.47 -3.00 -8.18
N GLY A 9 11.53 -3.73 -8.57
CA GLY A 9 11.78 -4.05 -9.98
C GLY A 9 10.65 -4.86 -10.61
N PHE A 10 10.07 -5.80 -9.84
CA PHE A 10 8.92 -6.59 -10.29
C PHE A 10 7.65 -5.76 -10.38
N TYR A 11 7.38 -4.88 -9.41
CA TYR A 11 6.20 -4.02 -9.47
C TYR A 11 6.24 -3.05 -10.65
N VAL A 12 7.41 -2.49 -10.96
CA VAL A 12 7.62 -1.64 -12.14
C VAL A 12 7.47 -2.43 -13.43
N SER A 13 8.13 -3.60 -13.55
CA SER A 13 8.03 -4.41 -14.76
C SER A 13 6.60 -4.87 -15.03
N ILE A 14 5.83 -5.26 -14.00
CA ILE A 14 4.42 -5.62 -14.15
C ILE A 14 3.57 -4.41 -14.57
N ALA A 15 3.86 -3.21 -14.05
CA ALA A 15 3.13 -2.01 -14.41
C ALA A 15 3.36 -1.59 -15.88
N GLU A 16 4.57 -1.76 -16.39
CA GLU A 16 4.98 -1.37 -17.75
C GLU A 16 4.72 -2.45 -18.80
N GLU A 17 5.10 -3.69 -18.50
CA GLU A 17 5.15 -4.80 -19.46
C GLU A 17 4.07 -5.87 -19.18
N GLY A 18 3.46 -5.86 -17.98
CA GLY A 18 2.52 -6.87 -17.54
C GLY A 18 3.19 -8.08 -16.87
N TYR A 19 2.39 -9.09 -16.55
CA TYR A 19 2.88 -10.32 -15.92
C TYR A 19 3.68 -11.18 -16.91
N GLN A 20 4.83 -11.67 -16.46
CA GLN A 20 5.73 -12.54 -17.23
C GLN A 20 5.89 -13.88 -16.50
N TYR A 21 5.81 -14.96 -17.27
CA TYR A 21 5.88 -16.34 -16.77
C TYR A 21 6.90 -17.17 -17.54
N ASP A 22 6.74 -17.25 -18.87
CA ASP A 22 7.63 -18.03 -19.74
C ASP A 22 8.81 -17.19 -20.25
N GLY A 23 9.98 -17.83 -20.38
CA GLY A 23 11.15 -17.23 -21.03
C GLY A 23 11.92 -16.20 -20.20
N VAL A 24 11.64 -16.09 -18.89
CA VAL A 24 12.32 -15.19 -17.96
C VAL A 24 12.93 -15.96 -16.79
N GLU A 25 14.10 -15.52 -16.30
CA GLU A 25 14.77 -16.17 -15.16
C GLU A 25 13.96 -16.09 -13.86
N LEU A 26 13.21 -14.99 -13.67
CA LEU A 26 12.42 -14.72 -12.48
C LEU A 26 10.98 -14.31 -12.87
N PRO A 27 10.02 -15.25 -12.83
CA PRO A 27 8.61 -14.96 -13.11
C PRO A 27 8.01 -13.95 -12.14
N SER A 28 7.19 -13.03 -12.63
CA SER A 28 6.54 -11.99 -11.81
C SER A 28 5.18 -12.42 -11.23
N VAL A 29 4.72 -13.65 -11.52
CA VAL A 29 3.42 -14.20 -11.09
C VAL A 29 3.25 -14.35 -9.57
N ALA A 30 4.34 -14.32 -8.80
CA ALA A 30 4.28 -14.33 -7.34
C ALA A 30 3.83 -12.98 -6.74
N PHE A 31 3.87 -11.89 -7.52
CA PHE A 31 3.54 -10.55 -7.05
C PHE A 31 2.06 -10.25 -7.18
N PHE A 32 1.50 -9.70 -6.11
CA PHE A 32 0.09 -9.37 -6.02
C PHE A 32 -0.27 -8.14 -6.87
N PRO A 33 -1.50 -8.08 -7.42
CA PRO A 33 -1.81 -7.19 -8.54
C PRO A 33 -2.15 -5.75 -8.16
N LEU A 34 -2.52 -5.45 -6.91
CA LEU A 34 -3.07 -4.14 -6.57
C LEU A 34 -2.08 -3.00 -6.85
N LEU A 35 -0.84 -3.12 -6.40
CA LEU A 35 0.17 -2.08 -6.57
C LEU A 35 0.53 -1.86 -8.06
N PRO A 36 0.88 -2.89 -8.86
CA PRO A 36 1.12 -2.72 -10.30
C PRO A 36 -0.07 -2.13 -11.06
N LEU A 37 -1.31 -2.54 -10.73
CA LEU A 37 -2.50 -1.99 -11.36
C LEU A 37 -2.63 -0.49 -11.10
N LEU A 38 -2.48 -0.06 -9.84
CA LEU A 38 -2.52 1.36 -9.49
C LEU A 38 -1.39 2.13 -10.20
N MET A 39 -0.17 1.58 -10.19
CA MET A 39 0.97 2.18 -10.90
C MET A 39 0.66 2.35 -12.39
N ARG A 40 0.16 1.30 -13.05
CA ARG A 40 -0.19 1.34 -14.48
C ARG A 40 -1.26 2.38 -14.78
N THR A 41 -2.24 2.57 -13.89
CA THR A 41 -3.27 3.61 -14.07
C THR A 41 -2.76 5.03 -13.85
N LEU A 42 -1.81 5.22 -12.94
CA LEU A 42 -1.28 6.53 -12.58
C LEU A 42 -0.11 6.96 -13.49
N THR A 43 0.62 6.01 -14.07
CA THR A 43 1.79 6.26 -14.93
C THR A 43 1.47 7.21 -16.11
N PRO A 44 0.36 7.06 -16.86
CA PRO A 44 0.03 7.99 -17.94
C PRO A 44 -0.18 9.45 -17.49
N LEU A 45 -0.55 9.68 -16.22
CA LEU A 45 -0.77 11.01 -15.66
C LEU A 45 0.52 11.66 -15.16
N VAL A 46 1.46 10.84 -14.68
CA VAL A 46 2.71 11.29 -14.05
C VAL A 46 3.91 11.23 -15.02
N GLY A 47 3.83 10.37 -16.04
CA GLY A 47 4.86 10.15 -17.05
C GLY A 47 5.95 9.14 -16.66
N ASP A 48 5.95 8.64 -15.42
CA ASP A 48 6.99 7.76 -14.88
C ASP A 48 6.39 6.76 -13.87
N SER A 49 6.68 5.47 -14.06
CA SER A 49 6.16 4.36 -13.26
C SER A 49 6.78 4.29 -11.86
N LEU A 50 8.06 4.64 -11.71
CA LEU A 50 8.73 4.73 -10.41
C LEU A 50 8.13 5.86 -9.58
N LEU A 51 7.94 7.04 -10.19
CA LEU A 51 7.31 8.17 -9.52
C LEU A 51 5.85 7.84 -9.14
N ALA A 52 5.10 7.17 -10.03
CA ALA A 52 3.77 6.67 -9.71
C ALA A 52 3.79 5.74 -8.49
N GLY A 53 4.71 4.77 -8.43
CA GLY A 53 4.87 3.87 -7.29
C GLY A 53 5.17 4.61 -5.99
N VAL A 54 6.10 5.57 -6.00
CA VAL A 54 6.43 6.39 -4.82
C VAL A 54 5.23 7.19 -4.35
N LEU A 55 4.50 7.82 -5.27
CA LEU A 55 3.31 8.61 -4.94
C LEU A 55 2.20 7.73 -4.34
N ILE A 56 1.96 6.55 -4.92
CA ILE A 56 0.96 5.59 -4.41
C ILE A 56 1.32 5.11 -3.01
N SER A 57 2.57 4.67 -2.80
CA SER A 57 3.02 4.18 -1.48
C SER A 57 2.91 5.25 -0.40
N ASN A 58 3.37 6.47 -0.68
CA ASN A 58 3.35 7.56 0.30
C ASN A 58 1.92 8.09 0.55
N ALA A 59 1.08 8.17 -0.48
CA ALA A 59 -0.33 8.51 -0.31
C ALA A 59 -1.05 7.45 0.54
N ALA A 60 -0.78 6.16 0.28
CA ALA A 60 -1.35 5.07 1.05
C ALA A 60 -0.88 5.11 2.52
N LEU A 61 0.41 5.36 2.76
CA LEU A 61 0.97 5.50 4.12
C LEU A 61 0.32 6.66 4.88
N LEU A 62 0.18 7.82 4.22
CA LEU A 62 -0.44 9.00 4.81
C LEU A 62 -1.90 8.73 5.18
N LEU A 63 -2.69 8.16 4.25
CA LEU A 63 -4.09 7.83 4.50
C LEU A 63 -4.23 6.76 5.60
N ALA A 64 -3.39 5.72 5.59
CA ALA A 64 -3.38 4.70 6.64
C ALA A 64 -3.11 5.34 8.01
N THR A 65 -2.13 6.24 8.10
CA THR A 65 -1.78 6.97 9.32
C THR A 65 -2.93 7.84 9.81
N ILE A 66 -3.61 8.56 8.93
CA ILE A 66 -4.79 9.38 9.27
C ILE A 66 -5.93 8.51 9.80
N LEU A 67 -6.25 7.40 9.14
CA LEU A 67 -7.30 6.50 9.58
C LEU A 67 -6.94 5.82 10.91
N PHE A 68 -5.67 5.46 11.09
CA PHE A 68 -5.19 4.87 12.34
C PHE A 68 -5.30 5.87 13.49
N TYR A 69 -4.90 7.12 13.26
CA TYR A 69 -5.05 8.20 14.22
C TYR A 69 -6.49 8.37 14.67
N LYS A 70 -7.43 8.41 13.70
CA LYS A 70 -8.87 8.54 13.99
C LYS A 70 -9.40 7.32 14.74
N LEU A 71 -8.95 6.11 14.39
CA LEU A 71 -9.35 4.88 15.05
C LEU A 71 -8.88 4.84 16.50
N VAL A 72 -7.63 5.22 16.77
CA VAL A 72 -7.07 5.25 18.13
C VAL A 72 -7.69 6.37 18.95
N THR A 73 -7.86 7.56 18.36
CA THR A 73 -8.51 8.69 19.04
C THR A 73 -9.91 8.32 19.53
N ALA A 74 -10.67 7.59 18.70
CA ALA A 74 -12.03 7.17 19.05
C ALA A 74 -12.09 6.15 20.21
N GLY A 75 -11.02 5.36 20.44
CA GLY A 75 -11.00 4.33 21.48
C GLY A 75 -10.24 4.73 22.75
N TRP A 76 -9.20 5.56 22.62
CA TRP A 76 -8.23 5.83 23.69
C TRP A 76 -7.85 7.31 23.84
N GLY A 77 -8.49 8.21 23.08
CA GLY A 77 -8.26 9.65 23.14
C GLY A 77 -7.01 10.12 22.39
N GLN A 78 -6.87 11.45 22.33
CA GLN A 78 -5.92 12.12 21.45
C GLN A 78 -4.45 11.88 21.81
N GLN A 79 -4.10 11.95 23.10
CA GLN A 79 -2.71 11.76 23.55
C GLN A 79 -2.16 10.38 23.21
N MET A 80 -3.01 9.34 23.29
CA MET A 80 -2.62 7.99 22.90
C MET A 80 -2.45 7.89 21.39
N ALA A 81 -3.35 8.49 20.61
CA ALA A 81 -3.25 8.52 19.15
C ALA A 81 -1.96 9.20 18.67
N ASP A 82 -1.60 10.35 19.24
CA ASP A 82 -0.37 11.06 18.90
C ASP A 82 0.86 10.16 19.11
N ARG A 83 0.98 9.53 20.28
CA ARG A 83 2.09 8.61 20.60
C ARG A 83 2.12 7.40 19.67
N THR A 84 0.96 6.80 19.40
CA THR A 84 0.85 5.65 18.50
C THR A 84 1.37 5.98 17.10
N ILE A 85 1.01 7.14 16.54
CA ILE A 85 1.48 7.54 15.21
C ILE A 85 2.99 7.82 15.22
N TRP A 86 3.51 8.48 16.25
CA TRP A 86 4.96 8.68 16.37
C TRP A 86 5.73 7.37 16.43
N TYR A 87 5.27 6.41 17.24
CA TYR A 87 5.91 5.10 17.33
C TYR A 87 5.79 4.33 16.02
N PHE A 88 4.65 4.41 15.34
CA PHE A 88 4.43 3.79 14.05
C PHE A 88 5.38 4.33 12.97
N LEU A 89 5.60 5.65 12.92
CA LEU A 89 6.44 6.28 11.89
C LEU A 89 7.95 6.24 12.18
N ILE A 90 8.35 6.19 13.45
CA ILE A 90 9.78 6.09 13.85
C ILE A 90 10.26 4.64 13.85
N PHE A 91 9.36 3.66 13.92
CA PHE A 91 9.72 2.24 13.87
C PHE A 91 10.60 1.96 12.65
N PRO A 92 11.74 1.23 12.78
CA PRO A 92 12.69 1.08 11.68
C PRO A 92 12.08 0.53 10.38
N ALA A 93 11.04 -0.31 10.47
CA ALA A 93 10.37 -0.84 9.29
C ALA A 93 9.39 0.15 8.61
N ALA A 94 9.14 1.34 9.19
CA ALA A 94 8.29 2.35 8.58
C ALA A 94 8.83 2.85 7.23
N PHE A 95 10.14 2.74 7.01
CA PHE A 95 10.77 2.98 5.72
C PHE A 95 10.16 2.14 4.58
N PHE A 96 9.79 0.88 4.84
CA PHE A 96 9.13 0.02 3.85
C PHE A 96 7.77 0.58 3.42
N GLY A 97 7.13 1.40 4.25
CA GLY A 97 5.89 2.08 3.88
C GLY A 97 6.07 3.20 2.85
N SER A 98 7.27 3.80 2.76
CA SER A 98 7.57 4.84 1.76
C SER A 98 8.17 4.28 0.47
N ALA A 99 8.74 3.07 0.54
CA ALA A 99 9.24 2.35 -0.62
C ALA A 99 8.11 1.83 -1.53
N ILE A 100 8.44 1.47 -2.78
CA ILE A 100 7.49 0.90 -3.75
C ILE A 100 7.24 -0.58 -3.40
N TYR A 101 6.44 -0.79 -2.36
CA TYR A 101 6.00 -2.09 -1.84
C TYR A 101 4.53 -2.03 -1.39
N THR A 102 3.96 -3.18 -1.03
CA THR A 102 2.53 -3.31 -0.74
C THR A 102 2.14 -2.99 0.71
N GLU A 103 3.10 -2.79 1.62
CA GLU A 103 2.87 -2.59 3.06
C GLU A 103 1.88 -1.45 3.32
N SER A 104 2.09 -0.29 2.70
CA SER A 104 1.24 0.88 2.93
C SER A 104 -0.18 0.70 2.39
N LEU A 105 -0.32 0.03 1.25
CA LEU A 105 -1.64 -0.31 0.69
C LEU A 105 -2.36 -1.33 1.56
N PHE A 106 -1.64 -2.34 2.06
CA PHE A 106 -2.16 -3.32 3.01
C PHE A 106 -2.66 -2.63 4.29
N LEU A 107 -1.84 -1.74 4.87
CA LEU A 107 -2.20 -1.01 6.08
C LEU A 107 -3.41 -0.09 5.86
N LEU A 108 -3.43 0.63 4.74
CA LEU A 108 -4.59 1.47 4.37
C LEU A 108 -5.86 0.62 4.26
N GLY A 109 -5.80 -0.50 3.55
CA GLY A 109 -6.92 -1.41 3.36
C GLY A 109 -7.40 -2.01 4.70
N ALA A 110 -6.50 -2.56 5.49
CA ALA A 110 -6.83 -3.23 6.76
C ALA A 110 -7.37 -2.25 7.81
N ILE A 111 -6.67 -1.13 8.04
CA ILE A 111 -7.08 -0.11 9.02
C ILE A 111 -8.36 0.58 8.54
N GLY A 112 -8.45 0.88 7.24
CA GLY A 112 -9.64 1.47 6.65
C GLY A 112 -10.86 0.57 6.75
N ALA A 113 -10.72 -0.73 6.44
CA ALA A 113 -11.79 -1.70 6.59
C ALA A 113 -12.32 -1.73 8.03
N LEU A 114 -11.43 -1.80 9.02
CA LEU A 114 -11.81 -1.77 10.44
C LEU A 114 -12.48 -0.44 10.83
N TYR A 115 -11.93 0.68 10.37
CA TYR A 115 -12.44 2.02 10.67
C TYR A 115 -13.87 2.23 10.14
N PHE A 116 -14.13 1.85 8.89
CA PHE A 116 -15.44 1.99 8.27
C PHE A 116 -16.44 0.96 8.79
N ALA A 117 -16.01 -0.27 9.08
CA ALA A 117 -16.85 -1.28 9.73
C ALA A 117 -17.37 -0.81 11.09
N ARG A 118 -16.50 -0.21 11.93
CA ARG A 118 -16.90 0.36 13.24
C ARG A 118 -17.92 1.49 13.14
N ARG A 119 -18.04 2.12 11.97
CA ARG A 119 -18.99 3.21 11.71
C ARG A 119 -20.26 2.74 10.98
N GLY A 120 -20.39 1.44 10.72
CA GLY A 120 -21.53 0.86 10.02
C GLY A 120 -21.46 0.95 8.49
N TYR A 121 -20.37 1.44 7.91
CA TYR A 121 -20.17 1.51 6.45
C TYR A 121 -19.60 0.19 5.92
N TRP A 122 -20.41 -0.87 5.98
CA TRP A 122 -19.98 -2.23 5.65
C TRP A 122 -19.56 -2.41 4.19
N GLU A 123 -20.19 -1.69 3.26
CA GLU A 123 -19.84 -1.74 1.84
C GLU A 123 -18.41 -1.25 1.58
N VAL A 124 -18.06 -0.09 2.15
CA VAL A 124 -16.70 0.47 2.05
C VAL A 124 -15.70 -0.44 2.77
N ALA A 125 -16.08 -0.99 3.92
CA ALA A 125 -15.23 -1.93 4.64
C ALA A 125 -14.95 -3.21 3.84
N ALA A 126 -15.95 -3.76 3.15
CA ALA A 126 -15.80 -4.92 2.28
C ALA A 126 -14.91 -4.62 1.08
N LEU A 127 -15.09 -3.46 0.42
CA LEU A 127 -14.22 -3.03 -0.68
C LEU A 127 -12.76 -2.90 -0.26
N LEU A 128 -12.51 -2.28 0.90
CA LEU A 128 -11.17 -2.16 1.44
C LEU A 128 -10.59 -3.51 1.88
N GLY A 129 -11.42 -4.41 2.42
CA GLY A 129 -11.02 -5.79 2.74
C GLY A 129 -10.60 -6.57 1.49
N MET A 130 -11.37 -6.48 0.40
CA MET A 130 -11.01 -7.08 -0.89
C MET A 130 -9.71 -6.49 -1.44
N ALA A 131 -9.56 -5.16 -1.41
CA ALA A 131 -8.32 -4.50 -1.81
C ALA A 131 -7.12 -5.00 -0.98
N THR A 132 -7.30 -5.18 0.33
CA THR A 132 -6.27 -5.74 1.23
C THR A 132 -5.84 -7.14 0.79
N ALA A 133 -6.78 -8.03 0.46
CA ALA A 133 -6.47 -9.38 -0.03
C ALA A 133 -5.71 -9.37 -1.38
N MET A 134 -5.84 -8.31 -2.17
CA MET A 134 -5.08 -8.12 -3.42
C MET A 134 -3.66 -7.57 -3.20
N THR A 135 -3.19 -7.44 -1.96
CA THR A 135 -1.82 -6.95 -1.65
C THR A 135 -0.86 -8.05 -1.18
N ARG A 136 -1.38 -9.13 -0.61
CA ARG A 136 -0.64 -10.28 -0.07
C ARG A 136 -1.59 -11.40 0.37
N PHE A 137 -1.06 -12.59 0.58
CA PHE A 137 -1.77 -13.65 1.31
C PHE A 137 -1.94 -13.24 2.78
N ILE A 138 -3.14 -13.49 3.33
CA ILE A 138 -3.53 -13.22 4.72
C ILE A 138 -3.58 -14.55 5.48
#